data_AF-A0A5C5WMR5-F1
#
_entry.id   AF-A0A5C5WMR5-F1
#
_cell.length_a   1.000
_cell.length_b   1.000
_cell.length_c   1.000
_cell.angle_alpha   90.00
_cell.angle_beta   90.00
_cell.angle_gamma   90.00
#
_symmetry.space_group_name_H-M   'P 1'
#
loop_
_entity.id
_entity.type
_entity.pdbx_description
1 polymer ?
#
loop_
_entity_poly.entity_id
_entity_poly.type
_entity_poly.pdbx_seq_one_letter_code
_entity_poly.pdbx_strand_id
1 'polypeptide(L)'
;MARVMHGATDGSRTRGFNSGGHWGVILPWMPAAPALGWLRSDSPPAMDQHLTVKEATKLTGKSESTIKRLIHVITADVAHEDRNSIHPAHDELERLRDAGEPYVWKIDRMLLLKRYPQEPQAEEGSDRTDETDAATASENQLVDSLRERLLSQDDQIQTFKTQLDRKDGQIDNLNERMRETNILMKELQQKLAIAAPTAPAEPSIPIDAEPATNSPSNTSEKQSSTMEKHLPTIAGWFRSKK
;
A
#
# COMPACT_ATOMS: atom_id res chain seq x y z
N MET A 1 -9.31 -44.99 -55.51
CA MET A 1 -9.54 -45.81 -54.30
C MET A 1 -9.41 -44.94 -53.08
N ALA A 2 -10.48 -44.90 -52.28
CA ALA A 2 -10.68 -44.02 -51.14
C ALA A 2 -10.00 -44.56 -49.87
N ARG A 3 -9.57 -43.67 -48.98
CA ARG A 3 -9.91 -43.79 -47.56
C ARG A 3 -9.78 -42.45 -46.84
N VAL A 4 -10.94 -41.87 -46.58
CA VAL A 4 -11.18 -40.84 -45.56
C VAL A 4 -11.11 -41.53 -44.20
N MET A 5 -10.41 -40.93 -43.23
CA MET A 5 -10.56 -41.23 -41.80
C MET A 5 -10.63 -39.92 -41.03
N HIS A 6 -11.81 -39.66 -40.50
CA HIS A 6 -12.12 -38.62 -39.52
C HIS A 6 -11.56 -38.99 -38.15
N GLY A 7 -11.09 -38.00 -37.41
CA GLY A 7 -10.72 -38.12 -36.01
C GLY A 7 -11.08 -36.83 -35.28
N ALA A 8 -12.34 -36.71 -34.90
CA ALA A 8 -12.84 -35.67 -34.01
C ALA A 8 -12.41 -35.99 -32.57
N THR A 9 -11.85 -35.01 -31.86
CA THR A 9 -11.94 -34.98 -30.39
C THR A 9 -12.26 -33.56 -29.95
N ASP A 10 -13.50 -33.41 -29.54
CA ASP A 10 -14.09 -32.27 -28.86
C ASP A 10 -13.60 -32.28 -27.41
N GLY A 11 -13.14 -31.12 -26.92
CA GLY A 11 -12.49 -30.96 -25.62
C GLY A 11 -12.99 -29.70 -24.91
N SER A 12 -14.30 -29.48 -24.95
CA SER A 12 -14.99 -28.41 -24.24
C SER A 12 -14.77 -28.52 -22.72
N ARG A 13 -13.80 -27.76 -22.17
CA ARG A 13 -13.59 -27.63 -20.72
C ARG A 13 -14.25 -26.37 -20.21
N THR A 14 -15.55 -26.48 -19.94
CA THR A 14 -16.34 -25.52 -19.17
C THR A 14 -15.75 -25.40 -17.76
N ARG A 15 -15.15 -24.25 -17.44
CA ARG A 15 -14.87 -23.88 -16.05
C ARG A 15 -16.11 -23.16 -15.51
N GLY A 16 -16.88 -23.90 -14.71
CA GLY A 16 -18.01 -23.36 -13.95
C GLY A 16 -17.53 -22.25 -13.03
N PHE A 17 -18.02 -21.04 -13.27
CA PHE A 17 -17.88 -19.92 -12.37
C PHE A 17 -18.97 -20.07 -11.30
N ASN A 18 -18.55 -20.45 -10.10
CA ASN A 18 -19.44 -20.68 -8.97
C ASN A 18 -19.99 -19.33 -8.47
N SER A 19 -21.26 -19.09 -8.74
CA SER A 19 -22.07 -18.01 -8.17
C SER A 19 -22.54 -18.40 -6.77
N GLY A 20 -22.17 -17.62 -5.75
CA GLY A 20 -22.56 -17.96 -4.38
C GLY A 20 -22.18 -16.94 -3.31
N GLY A 21 -22.49 -15.66 -3.54
CA GLY A 21 -22.37 -14.60 -2.52
C GLY A 21 -23.74 -14.06 -2.14
N HIS A 22 -24.52 -14.87 -1.42
CA HIS A 22 -25.84 -14.55 -0.88
C HIS A 22 -25.69 -13.55 0.27
N TRP A 23 -25.75 -12.24 -0.01
CA TRP A 23 -25.93 -11.21 1.02
C TRP A 23 -27.41 -11.12 1.36
N GLY A 24 -27.84 -12.02 2.24
CA GLY A 24 -29.15 -11.98 2.86
C GLY A 24 -29.31 -10.70 3.67
N VAL A 25 -30.22 -9.85 3.20
CA VAL A 25 -30.83 -8.77 3.98
C VAL A 25 -31.69 -9.43 5.07
N ILE A 26 -31.26 -9.31 6.32
CA ILE A 26 -32.12 -9.53 7.49
C ILE A 26 -31.84 -8.37 8.46
N LEU A 27 -32.68 -7.33 8.38
CA LEU A 27 -32.92 -6.43 9.51
C LEU A 27 -33.79 -7.18 10.51
N PRO A 28 -33.46 -7.08 11.81
CA PRO A 28 -34.52 -6.61 12.71
C PRO A 28 -34.02 -5.69 13.82
N TRP A 29 -34.78 -4.61 13.99
CA TRP A 29 -35.37 -4.21 15.27
C TRP A 29 -34.44 -3.70 16.39
N MET A 30 -34.58 -2.39 16.65
CA MET A 30 -34.08 -1.66 17.83
C MET A 30 -34.66 -2.17 19.16
N PRO A 31 -33.84 -2.37 20.20
CA PRO A 31 -34.26 -2.07 21.56
C PRO A 31 -33.98 -0.59 21.87
N ALA A 32 -35.02 0.11 22.32
CA ALA A 32 -34.90 1.42 22.95
C ALA A 32 -34.04 1.30 24.23
N ALA A 33 -32.91 2.00 24.25
CA ALA A 33 -32.04 2.07 25.42
C ALA A 33 -32.23 3.41 26.15
N PRO A 34 -32.25 3.39 27.50
CA PRO A 34 -32.73 4.47 28.36
C PRO A 34 -31.80 5.68 28.42
N ALA A 35 -32.42 6.85 28.47
CA ALA A 35 -31.81 8.10 28.91
C ALA A 35 -31.37 7.97 30.38
N LEU A 36 -30.09 7.66 30.61
CA LEU A 36 -29.45 7.79 31.90
C LEU A 36 -28.23 8.68 31.76
N GLY A 37 -28.21 9.70 32.61
CA GLY A 37 -27.33 10.85 32.56
C GLY A 37 -25.86 10.47 32.45
N TRP A 38 -25.27 10.84 31.32
CA TRP A 38 -23.87 11.18 31.27
C TRP A 38 -23.70 12.48 32.05
N LEU A 39 -23.49 12.37 33.38
CA LEU A 39 -22.62 13.33 34.04
C LEU A 39 -21.29 13.23 33.29
N ARG A 40 -21.12 14.08 32.28
CA ARG A 40 -19.79 14.45 31.79
C ARG A 40 -19.08 15.01 33.01
N SER A 41 -18.25 14.17 33.61
CA SER A 41 -17.14 14.64 34.42
C SER A 41 -16.28 15.48 33.48
N ASP A 42 -16.56 16.79 33.43
CA ASP A 42 -15.58 17.81 33.09
C ASP A 42 -14.51 17.77 34.18
N SER A 43 -13.70 16.71 34.13
CA SER A 43 -12.43 16.64 34.82
C SER A 43 -11.56 17.69 34.13
N PRO A 44 -11.04 18.70 34.84
CA PRO A 44 -10.20 19.73 34.23
C PRO A 44 -9.05 19.05 33.47
N PRO A 45 -8.82 19.41 32.20
CA PRO A 45 -7.84 18.73 31.36
C PRO A 45 -6.47 18.83 32.02
N ALA A 46 -5.92 17.68 32.41
CA ALA A 46 -4.53 17.57 32.82
C ALA A 46 -3.66 18.20 31.72
N MET A 47 -2.79 19.15 32.12
CA MET A 47 -2.12 20.13 31.27
C MET A 47 -1.12 19.55 30.24
N ASP A 48 -0.93 18.22 30.24
CA ASP A 48 0.05 17.51 29.40
C ASP A 48 -0.66 16.55 28.43
N GLN A 49 -1.63 17.08 27.67
CA GLN A 49 -2.38 16.28 26.72
C GLN A 49 -1.58 16.06 25.43
N HIS A 50 -0.89 14.93 25.37
CA HIS A 50 -0.28 14.44 24.14
C HIS A 50 -1.36 14.05 23.11
N LEU A 51 -1.38 14.77 22.00
CA LEU A 51 -2.33 14.59 20.91
C LEU A 51 -1.74 13.71 19.82
N THR A 52 -2.56 12.86 19.22
CA THR A 52 -2.20 12.15 17.99
C THR A 52 -2.10 13.12 16.80
N VAL A 53 -1.40 12.75 15.74
CA VAL A 53 -1.25 13.57 14.51
C VAL A 53 -2.61 14.02 13.94
N LYS A 54 -3.64 13.17 14.03
CA LYS A 54 -4.99 13.49 13.56
C LYS A 54 -5.66 14.56 14.40
N GLU A 55 -5.52 14.48 15.72
CA GLU A 55 -6.06 15.48 16.65
C GLU A 55 -5.31 16.81 16.52
N ALA A 56 -3.99 16.76 16.35
CA ALA A 56 -3.15 17.92 16.06
C ALA A 56 -3.58 18.66 14.78
N THR A 57 -3.97 17.91 13.76
CA THR A 57 -4.50 18.47 12.49
C THR A 57 -5.81 19.22 12.72
N LYS A 58 -6.74 18.63 13.48
CA LYS A 58 -8.01 19.30 13.85
C LYS A 58 -7.79 20.55 14.68
N LEU A 59 -6.83 20.51 15.60
CA LEU A 59 -6.53 21.63 16.49
C LEU A 59 -5.81 22.77 15.77
N THR A 60 -4.87 22.49 14.88
CA THR A 60 -4.06 23.55 14.24
C THR A 60 -4.59 23.99 12.87
N GLY A 61 -5.50 23.22 12.26
CA GLY A 61 -5.91 23.40 10.87
C GLY A 61 -4.81 23.10 9.84
N LYS A 62 -3.65 22.58 10.27
CA LYS A 62 -2.53 22.21 9.39
C LYS A 62 -2.69 20.78 8.91
N SER A 63 -2.12 20.47 7.74
CA SER A 63 -2.16 19.11 7.18
C SER A 63 -1.32 18.12 8.00
N GLU A 64 -1.72 16.85 8.02
CA GLU A 64 -0.99 15.79 8.73
C GLU A 64 0.49 15.71 8.31
N SER A 65 0.78 15.94 7.02
CA SER A 65 2.15 15.95 6.46
C SER A 65 3.01 17.05 7.11
N THR A 66 2.43 18.22 7.37
CA THR A 66 3.11 19.35 8.02
C THR A 66 3.46 19.00 9.47
N ILE A 67 2.52 18.41 10.20
CA ILE A 67 2.74 17.96 11.59
C ILE A 67 3.80 16.86 11.65
N LYS A 68 3.75 15.86 10.75
CA LYS A 68 4.79 14.81 10.67
C LYS A 68 6.17 15.37 10.35
N ARG A 69 6.27 16.35 9.44
CA ARG A 69 7.54 17.01 9.12
C ARG A 69 8.10 17.73 10.35
N LEU A 70 7.27 18.44 11.12
CA LEU A 70 7.70 19.07 12.36
C LEU A 70 8.27 18.05 13.34
N ILE A 71 7.58 16.93 13.53
CA ILE A 71 8.03 15.83 14.39
C ILE A 71 9.39 15.29 13.91
N HIS A 72 9.57 15.06 12.61
CA HIS A 72 10.85 14.63 12.06
C HIS A 72 11.99 15.63 12.27
N VAL A 73 11.73 16.93 12.14
CA VAL A 73 12.74 17.97 12.39
C VAL A 73 13.20 17.97 13.84
N ILE A 74 12.26 17.86 14.79
CA ILE A 74 12.57 17.84 16.23
C ILE A 74 13.25 16.52 16.63
N THR A 75 12.84 15.39 16.05
CA THR A 75 13.40 14.07 16.40
C THR A 75 14.73 13.77 15.72
N ALA A 76 15.09 14.50 14.67
CA ALA A 76 16.39 14.39 14.01
C ALA A 76 17.54 14.91 14.88
N ASP A 77 17.26 15.88 15.77
CA ASP A 77 18.24 16.42 16.71
C ASP A 77 17.92 15.96 18.13
N VAL A 78 18.83 15.17 18.72
CA VAL A 78 18.67 14.62 20.07
C VAL A 78 18.73 15.73 21.14
N ALA A 79 19.45 16.83 20.87
CA ALA A 79 19.62 17.94 21.78
C ALA A 79 18.55 19.03 21.63
N HIS A 80 17.48 18.78 20.87
CA HIS A 80 16.43 19.76 20.65
C HIS A 80 15.63 20.04 21.93
N GLU A 81 15.39 21.32 22.26
CA GLU A 81 14.70 21.74 23.49
C GLU A 81 13.29 21.09 23.61
N ASP A 82 12.55 21.10 22.50
CA ASP A 82 11.20 20.53 22.43
C ASP A 82 11.16 18.99 22.28
N ARG A 83 12.29 18.27 22.40
CA ARG A 83 12.33 16.81 22.17
C ARG A 83 11.46 16.04 23.16
N ASN A 84 11.36 16.53 24.40
CA ASN A 84 10.57 15.91 25.48
C ASN A 84 9.06 16.03 25.25
N SER A 85 8.62 16.92 24.37
CA SER A 85 7.22 17.14 24.02
C SER A 85 6.70 16.17 22.94
N ILE A 86 7.51 15.21 22.50
CA ILE A 86 7.17 14.24 21.47
C ILE A 86 7.35 12.82 22.00
N HIS A 87 6.29 12.03 21.88
CA HIS A 87 6.30 10.59 22.15
C HIS A 87 6.17 9.78 20.86
N PRO A 88 6.86 8.63 20.74
CA PRO A 88 7.73 8.00 21.75
C PRO A 88 9.07 8.72 22.00
N ALA A 89 9.67 8.48 23.18
CA ALA A 89 10.99 9.00 23.52
C ALA A 89 12.08 8.42 22.60
N HIS A 90 13.28 9.02 22.56
CA HIS A 90 14.32 8.60 21.60
C HIS A 90 14.72 7.13 21.80
N ASP A 91 15.02 6.76 23.04
CA ASP A 91 15.40 5.39 23.40
C ASP A 91 14.28 4.37 23.10
N GLU A 92 13.02 4.80 23.25
CA GLU A 92 11.85 3.96 22.96
C GLU A 92 11.65 3.77 21.45
N LEU A 93 11.87 4.82 20.66
CA LEU A 93 11.84 4.73 19.19
C LEU A 93 12.88 3.75 18.66
N GLU A 94 14.08 3.73 19.23
CA GLU A 94 15.12 2.78 18.82
C GLU A 94 14.69 1.35 19.11
N ARG A 95 14.15 1.08 20.31
CA ARG A 95 13.62 -0.24 20.68
C ARG A 95 12.49 -0.68 19.75
N LEU A 96 11.54 0.19 19.46
CA LEU A 96 10.41 -0.11 18.58
C LEU A 96 10.86 -0.33 17.14
N ARG A 97 11.86 0.43 16.66
CA ARG A 97 12.47 0.25 15.34
C ARG A 97 13.17 -1.10 15.24
N ASP A 98 13.95 -1.47 16.25
CA ASP A 98 14.69 -2.73 16.27
C ASP A 98 13.76 -3.95 16.44
N ALA A 99 12.66 -3.79 17.18
CA ALA A 99 11.59 -4.79 17.29
C ALA A 99 10.72 -4.89 16.03
N GLY A 100 10.76 -3.89 15.14
CA GLY A 100 9.89 -3.82 13.96
C GLY A 100 8.42 -3.58 14.29
N GLU A 101 8.12 -3.04 15.48
CA GLU A 101 6.76 -2.76 15.91
C GLU A 101 6.24 -1.43 15.35
N PRO A 102 5.00 -1.38 14.84
CA PRO A 102 4.42 -0.12 14.39
C PRO A 102 4.14 0.79 15.60
N TYR A 103 4.52 2.06 15.50
CA TYR A 103 4.31 3.04 16.55
C TYR A 103 3.53 4.26 16.07
N VAL A 104 2.84 4.91 17.01
CA VAL A 104 1.99 6.08 16.76
C VAL A 104 2.62 7.31 17.41
N TRP A 105 2.90 8.33 16.60
CA TRP A 105 3.40 9.60 17.07
C TRP A 105 2.35 10.37 17.86
N LYS A 106 2.76 10.89 19.02
CA LYS A 106 1.99 11.83 19.82
C LYS A 106 2.83 13.08 20.10
N ILE A 107 2.19 14.24 20.02
CA ILE A 107 2.82 15.55 20.18
C ILE A 107 2.08 16.34 21.25
N ASP A 108 2.82 17.03 22.09
CA ASP A 108 2.24 17.88 23.12
C ASP A 108 1.50 19.08 22.50
N ARG A 109 0.36 19.41 23.10
CA ARG A 109 -0.53 20.48 22.64
C ARG A 109 0.14 21.84 22.74
N MET A 110 0.93 22.09 23.79
CA MET A 110 1.56 23.39 24.01
C MET A 110 2.62 23.71 22.95
N LEU A 111 3.38 22.69 22.53
CA LEU A 111 4.34 22.81 21.43
C LEU A 111 3.67 23.24 20.12
N LEU A 112 2.50 22.66 19.81
CA LEU A 112 1.72 23.01 18.62
C LEU A 112 1.23 24.45 18.66
N LEU A 113 0.66 24.89 19.80
CA LEU A 113 0.16 26.26 19.96
C LEU A 113 1.28 27.30 19.89
N LYS A 114 2.46 26.98 20.44
CA LYS A 114 3.67 27.83 20.35
C LYS A 114 4.13 28.02 18.90
N ARG A 115 4.10 26.97 18.09
CA ARG A 115 4.61 27.02 16.70
C ARG A 115 3.57 27.48 15.68
N TYR A 116 2.31 27.15 15.91
CA TYR A 116 1.18 27.53 15.09
C TYR A 116 0.15 28.22 16.00
N PRO A 117 0.33 29.52 16.28
CA PRO A 117 -0.70 30.30 16.94
C PRO A 117 -1.98 30.12 16.10
N GLN A 118 -3.03 29.58 16.72
CA GLN A 118 -4.34 29.65 16.08
C GLN A 118 -4.66 31.14 15.98
N GLU A 119 -4.66 31.69 14.77
CA GLU A 119 -5.46 32.89 14.56
C GLU A 119 -6.87 32.52 15.00
N PRO A 120 -7.48 33.29 15.92
CA PRO A 120 -8.85 33.02 16.33
C PRO A 120 -9.63 32.92 15.02
N GLN A 121 -10.19 31.74 14.73
CA GLN A 121 -11.11 31.61 13.63
C GLN A 121 -12.18 32.64 13.92
N ALA A 122 -12.13 33.76 13.19
CA ALA A 122 -13.19 34.74 13.20
C ALA A 122 -14.40 33.95 12.75
N GLU A 123 -15.27 33.62 13.68
CA GLU A 123 -16.52 32.97 13.37
C GLU A 123 -17.23 33.89 12.38
N GLU A 124 -17.28 33.45 11.12
CA GLU A 124 -17.90 34.14 10.00
C GLU A 124 -19.41 34.23 10.26
N GLY A 125 -19.77 35.23 11.05
CA GLY A 125 -21.12 35.69 11.27
C GLY A 125 -21.11 37.20 11.23
N SER A 126 -20.96 37.79 10.03
CA SER A 126 -21.23 39.22 9.86
C SER A 126 -21.63 39.55 8.43
N ASP A 127 -22.91 39.32 8.17
CA ASP A 127 -23.82 40.20 7.44
C ASP A 127 -23.25 41.61 7.12
N ARG A 128 -22.85 41.84 5.86
CA ARG A 128 -22.76 43.16 5.22
C ARG A 128 -22.99 43.05 3.72
N THR A 129 -24.18 43.46 3.29
CA THR A 129 -24.54 43.84 1.93
C THR A 129 -23.76 45.08 1.47
N ASP A 130 -23.44 45.15 0.18
CA ASP A 130 -22.84 46.28 -0.59
C ASP A 130 -21.31 46.27 -0.91
N GLU A 131 -20.75 45.11 -1.32
CA GLU A 131 -19.41 45.01 -1.97
C GLU A 131 -19.37 43.96 -3.13
N THR A 132 -20.45 43.87 -3.93
CA THR A 132 -20.69 42.72 -4.84
C THR A 132 -19.77 42.60 -6.06
N ASP A 133 -19.06 43.65 -6.48
CA ASP A 133 -18.26 43.59 -7.71
C ASP A 133 -16.79 43.14 -7.51
N ALA A 134 -16.23 43.36 -6.32
CA ALA A 134 -14.88 42.87 -5.99
C ALA A 134 -14.90 41.40 -5.52
N ALA A 135 -15.96 41.01 -4.81
CA ALA A 135 -16.14 39.63 -4.33
C ALA A 135 -16.33 38.63 -5.49
N THR A 136 -17.08 38.99 -6.51
CA THR A 136 -17.29 38.14 -7.70
C THR A 136 -16.02 37.94 -8.51
N ALA A 137 -15.12 38.93 -8.56
CA ALA A 137 -13.82 38.78 -9.19
C ALA A 137 -12.92 37.75 -8.47
N SER A 138 -12.92 37.77 -7.13
CA SER A 138 -12.19 36.77 -6.33
C SER A 138 -12.81 35.37 -6.46
N GLU A 139 -14.14 35.28 -6.51
CA GLU A 139 -14.84 34.00 -6.72
C GLU A 139 -14.51 33.41 -8.10
N ASN A 140 -14.51 34.23 -9.15
CA ASN A 140 -14.14 33.78 -10.50
C ASN A 140 -12.69 33.28 -10.55
N GLN A 141 -11.75 33.95 -9.88
CA GLN A 141 -10.37 33.47 -9.77
C GLN A 141 -10.26 32.12 -9.05
N LEU A 142 -11.02 31.92 -7.98
CA LEU A 142 -11.08 30.63 -7.29
C LEU A 142 -11.64 29.54 -8.20
N VAL A 143 -12.76 29.81 -8.89
CA VAL A 143 -13.38 28.87 -9.83
C VAL A 143 -12.42 28.52 -10.96
N ASP A 144 -11.69 29.48 -11.51
CA ASP A 144 -10.71 29.24 -12.57
C ASP A 144 -9.52 28.42 -12.06
N SER A 145 -9.03 28.68 -10.84
CA SER A 145 -7.98 27.86 -10.22
C SER A 145 -8.42 26.40 -9.97
N LEU A 146 -9.69 26.20 -9.60
CA LEU A 146 -10.26 24.87 -9.41
C LEU A 146 -10.43 24.15 -10.75
N ARG A 147 -10.83 24.87 -11.81
CA ARG A 147 -10.90 24.33 -13.18
C ARG A 147 -9.53 23.93 -13.71
N GLU A 148 -8.52 24.78 -13.54
CA GLU A 148 -7.14 24.48 -13.92
C GLU A 148 -6.62 23.23 -13.19
N ARG A 149 -6.92 23.12 -11.89
CA ARG A 149 -6.56 21.95 -11.10
C ARG A 149 -7.26 20.68 -11.58
N LEU A 150 -8.55 20.75 -11.95
CA LEU A 150 -9.29 19.61 -12.51
C LEU A 150 -8.67 19.15 -13.83
N LEU A 151 -8.37 20.08 -14.74
CA LEU A 151 -7.71 19.76 -16.01
C LEU A 151 -6.34 19.13 -15.80
N SER A 152 -5.54 19.68 -14.89
CA SER A 152 -4.22 19.13 -14.54
C SER A 152 -4.33 17.71 -13.96
N GLN A 153 -5.36 17.44 -13.14
CA GLN A 153 -5.62 16.11 -12.61
C GLN A 153 -6.07 15.13 -13.69
N ASP A 154 -6.90 15.57 -14.64
CA ASP A 154 -7.31 14.75 -15.79
C ASP A 154 -6.12 14.38 -16.69
N ASP A 155 -5.21 15.32 -16.95
CA ASP A 155 -3.96 15.06 -17.68
C ASP A 155 -3.07 14.05 -16.95
N GLN A 156 -3.01 14.14 -15.62
CA GLN A 156 -2.29 13.17 -14.80
C GLN A 156 -2.91 11.78 -14.87
N ILE A 157 -4.25 11.69 -14.82
CA ILE A 157 -5.00 10.44 -14.96
C ILE A 157 -4.75 9.82 -16.35
N GLN A 158 -4.79 10.62 -17.42
CA GLN A 158 -4.46 10.18 -18.77
C GLN A 158 -3.05 9.59 -18.83
N THR A 159 -2.07 10.29 -18.26
CA THR A 159 -0.68 9.83 -18.22
C THR A 159 -0.55 8.50 -17.49
N PHE A 160 -1.20 8.34 -16.33
CA PHE A 160 -1.18 7.07 -15.59
C PHE A 160 -1.88 5.94 -16.34
N LYS A 161 -2.98 6.20 -17.04
CA LYS A 161 -3.63 5.21 -17.93
C LYS A 161 -2.68 4.73 -19.01
N THR A 162 -1.99 5.65 -19.70
CA THR A 162 -1.03 5.27 -20.76
C THR A 162 0.14 4.44 -20.20
N GLN A 163 0.57 4.73 -18.97
CA GLN A 163 1.63 3.96 -18.31
C GLN A 163 1.15 2.56 -17.93
N LEU A 164 -0.07 2.42 -17.42
CA LEU A 164 -0.69 1.12 -17.14
C LEU A 164 -0.81 0.28 -18.41
N ASP A 165 -1.35 0.84 -19.50
CA ASP A 165 -1.49 0.13 -20.77
C ASP A 165 -0.14 -0.40 -21.29
N ARG A 166 0.92 0.41 -21.16
CA ARG A 166 2.29 -0.02 -21.52
C ARG A 166 2.81 -1.14 -20.62
N LYS A 167 2.50 -1.09 -19.33
CA LYS A 167 2.93 -2.12 -18.36
C LYS A 167 2.18 -3.43 -18.56
N ASP A 168 0.88 -3.35 -18.83
CA ASP A 168 0.06 -4.53 -19.15
C ASP A 168 0.56 -5.19 -20.44
N GLY A 169 0.87 -4.42 -21.48
CA GLY A 169 1.50 -4.97 -22.69
C GLY A 169 2.87 -5.61 -22.45
N GLN A 170 3.67 -5.08 -21.50
CA GLN A 170 4.93 -5.72 -21.08
C GLN A 170 4.68 -7.06 -20.36
N ILE A 171 3.68 -7.13 -19.50
CA ILE A 171 3.29 -8.34 -18.77
C ILE A 171 2.81 -9.41 -19.76
N ASP A 172 1.97 -9.04 -20.72
CA ASP A 172 1.49 -9.96 -21.76
C ASP A 172 2.64 -10.53 -22.60
N ASN A 173 3.59 -9.69 -23.00
CA ASN A 173 4.77 -10.14 -23.72
C ASN A 173 5.62 -11.13 -22.90
N LEU A 174 5.86 -10.83 -21.61
CA LEU A 174 6.60 -11.72 -20.73
C LEU A 174 5.86 -13.05 -20.51
N ASN A 175 4.55 -13.01 -20.34
CA ASN A 175 3.73 -14.20 -20.18
C ASN A 175 3.77 -15.08 -21.43
N GLU A 176 3.70 -14.50 -22.63
CA GLU A 176 3.79 -15.26 -23.88
C GLU A 176 5.18 -15.91 -24.03
N ARG A 177 6.26 -15.18 -23.74
CA ARG A 177 7.62 -15.74 -23.75
C ARG A 177 7.80 -16.88 -22.74
N MET A 178 7.23 -16.76 -21.54
CA MET A 178 7.25 -17.84 -20.56
C MET A 178 6.45 -19.05 -21.04
N ARG A 179 5.31 -18.81 -21.70
CA ARG A 179 4.47 -19.86 -22.29
C ARG A 179 5.22 -20.60 -23.39
N GLU A 180 5.84 -19.89 -24.32
CA GLU A 180 6.69 -20.45 -25.38
C GLU A 180 7.83 -21.28 -24.78
N THR A 181 8.55 -20.73 -23.80
CA THR A 181 9.64 -21.42 -23.11
C THR A 181 9.16 -22.72 -22.46
N ASN A 182 7.99 -22.70 -21.81
CA ASN A 182 7.39 -23.89 -21.20
C ASN A 182 6.95 -24.94 -22.23
N ILE A 183 6.46 -24.51 -23.40
CA ILE A 183 6.12 -25.42 -24.50
C ILE A 183 7.40 -26.10 -25.01
N LEU A 184 8.44 -25.33 -25.34
CA LEU A 184 9.72 -25.84 -25.83
C LEU A 184 10.39 -26.79 -24.83
N MET A 185 10.34 -26.46 -23.55
CA MET A 185 10.89 -27.31 -22.50
C MET A 185 10.16 -28.65 -22.39
N LYS A 186 8.82 -28.64 -22.49
CA LYS A 186 8.02 -29.87 -22.54
C LYS A 186 8.31 -30.70 -23.77
N GLU A 187 8.47 -30.08 -24.94
CA GLU A 187 8.85 -30.78 -26.18
C GLU A 187 10.22 -31.44 -26.06
N LEU A 188 11.20 -30.76 -25.44
CA LEU A 188 12.52 -31.31 -25.19
C LEU A 188 12.45 -32.52 -24.24
N GLN A 189 11.70 -32.40 -23.14
CA GLN A 189 11.46 -33.50 -22.20
C GLN A 189 10.80 -34.71 -22.88
N GLN A 190 9.82 -34.48 -23.76
CA GLN A 190 9.17 -35.55 -24.53
C GLN A 190 10.15 -36.24 -25.48
N LYS A 191 11.00 -35.49 -26.19
CA LYS A 191 12.02 -36.05 -27.08
C LYS A 191 13.05 -36.88 -26.29
N LEU A 192 13.48 -36.42 -25.12
CA LEU A 192 14.40 -37.18 -24.26
C LEU A 192 13.75 -38.44 -23.68
N ALA A 193 12.47 -38.38 -23.29
CA ALA A 193 11.74 -39.53 -22.79
C ALA A 193 11.55 -40.63 -23.85
N ILE A 194 11.36 -40.26 -25.12
CA ILE A 194 11.29 -41.22 -26.23
C ILE A 194 12.68 -41.75 -26.59
N ALA A 195 13.70 -40.89 -26.56
CA ALA A 195 15.05 -41.24 -26.94
C ALA A 195 15.81 -42.04 -25.88
N ALA A 196 15.36 -42.05 -24.62
CA ALA A 196 15.82 -42.98 -23.59
C ALA A 196 15.27 -44.38 -23.95
N PRO A 197 16.02 -45.22 -24.68
CA PRO A 197 15.53 -46.52 -25.06
C PRO A 197 15.46 -47.34 -23.79
N THR A 198 14.34 -48.02 -23.61
CA THR A 198 14.12 -49.05 -22.60
C THR A 198 15.35 -49.94 -22.51
N ALA A 199 16.24 -49.67 -21.56
CA ALA A 199 17.28 -50.61 -21.21
C ALA A 199 16.54 -51.88 -20.75
N PRO A 200 16.78 -53.04 -21.40
CA PRO A 200 16.11 -54.27 -21.04
C PRO A 200 16.36 -54.57 -19.56
N ALA A 201 15.27 -54.88 -18.87
CA ALA A 201 15.19 -55.18 -17.46
C ALA A 201 16.35 -56.08 -17.00
N GLU A 202 17.25 -55.52 -16.18
CA GLU A 202 18.00 -56.37 -15.27
C GLU A 202 17.10 -56.66 -14.05
N PRO A 203 16.82 -57.94 -13.75
CA PRO A 203 15.97 -58.33 -12.63
C PRO A 203 16.63 -57.93 -11.31
N SER A 204 16.00 -56.95 -10.65
CA SER A 204 16.31 -56.55 -9.28
C SER A 204 16.19 -57.74 -8.33
N ILE A 205 17.34 -58.12 -7.75
CA ILE A 205 17.44 -59.03 -6.62
C ILE A 205 16.78 -58.35 -5.40
N PRO A 206 15.84 -58.99 -4.69
CA PRO A 206 15.23 -58.44 -3.50
C PRO A 206 16.24 -58.49 -2.35
N ILE A 207 16.81 -57.33 -2.00
CA ILE A 207 17.57 -57.18 -0.75
C ILE A 207 16.58 -56.66 0.30
N ASP A 208 16.21 -57.59 1.16
CA ASP A 208 15.49 -57.41 2.40
C ASP A 208 16.36 -56.57 3.35
N ALA A 209 15.95 -55.33 3.63
CA ALA A 209 16.58 -54.48 4.64
C ALA A 209 15.53 -53.57 5.30
N GLU A 210 15.32 -53.92 6.57
CA GLU A 210 14.57 -53.34 7.68
C GLU A 210 13.96 -51.91 7.61
N PRO A 211 12.85 -51.70 8.35
CA PRO A 211 12.20 -50.41 8.51
C PRO A 211 12.91 -49.53 9.56
N ALA A 212 13.77 -48.62 9.09
CA ALA A 212 14.26 -47.52 9.92
C ALA A 212 13.22 -46.38 9.95
N THR A 213 12.61 -46.20 11.11
CA THR A 213 11.75 -45.10 11.50
C THR A 213 12.51 -43.76 11.57
N ASN A 214 11.81 -42.69 11.16
CA ASN A 214 11.96 -41.30 11.64
C ASN A 214 13.13 -40.44 11.12
N SER A 215 12.83 -39.50 10.21
CA SER A 215 12.82 -38.04 10.53
C SER A 215 12.70 -37.18 9.26
N PRO A 216 11.63 -36.38 9.08
CA PRO A 216 11.60 -35.33 8.06
C PRO A 216 12.36 -34.10 8.56
N SER A 217 13.67 -34.05 8.31
CA SER A 217 14.44 -32.80 8.42
C SER A 217 14.21 -31.97 7.15
N ASN A 218 13.28 -31.03 7.27
CA ASN A 218 12.96 -30.04 6.27
C ASN A 218 14.11 -29.02 6.19
N THR A 219 15.18 -29.35 5.45
CA THR A 219 16.23 -28.37 5.13
C THR A 219 15.79 -27.63 3.87
N SER A 220 14.97 -26.61 4.08
CA SER A 220 14.73 -25.58 3.08
C SER A 220 16.06 -24.87 2.80
N GLU A 221 16.74 -25.32 1.76
CA GLU A 221 17.88 -24.63 1.15
C GLU A 221 17.34 -23.34 0.51
N LYS A 222 17.21 -22.33 1.36
CA LYS A 222 16.93 -20.94 0.99
C LYS A 222 18.15 -20.45 0.22
N GLN A 223 18.15 -20.66 -1.08
CA GLN A 223 19.08 -19.97 -1.99
C GLN A 223 18.94 -18.48 -1.75
N SER A 224 19.91 -17.93 -1.02
CA SER A 224 20.16 -16.51 -0.92
C SER A 224 20.63 -16.02 -2.29
N SER A 225 19.66 -15.74 -3.15
CA SER A 225 19.85 -14.85 -4.29
C SER A 225 20.26 -13.49 -3.73
N THR A 226 21.56 -13.26 -3.71
CA THR A 226 22.14 -11.94 -3.56
C THR A 226 21.72 -11.17 -4.80
N MET A 227 20.55 -10.53 -4.74
CA MET A 227 20.22 -9.46 -5.66
C MET A 227 21.19 -8.32 -5.37
N GLU A 228 22.30 -8.35 -6.10
CA GLU A 228 23.21 -7.25 -6.32
C GLU A 228 22.36 -6.06 -6.77
N LYS A 229 22.08 -5.16 -5.83
CA LYS A 229 21.37 -3.90 -6.08
C LYS A 229 22.31 -3.04 -6.91
N HIS A 230 22.30 -3.25 -8.23
CA HIS A 230 22.85 -2.35 -9.21
C HIS A 230 22.01 -1.07 -9.18
N LEU A 231 22.35 -0.17 -8.24
CA LEU A 231 21.84 1.19 -8.22
C LEU A 231 22.27 1.83 -9.55
N PRO A 232 21.35 2.34 -10.38
CA PRO A 232 21.73 3.20 -11.48
C PRO A 232 22.37 4.45 -10.86
N THR A 233 23.66 4.61 -11.09
CA THR A 233 24.37 5.88 -10.89
C THR A 233 23.64 6.95 -11.69
N ILE A 234 22.78 7.72 -11.03
CA ILE A 234 22.18 8.95 -11.58
C ILE A 234 23.29 10.00 -11.58
N ALA A 235 24.20 9.87 -12.54
CA ALA A 235 25.12 10.92 -12.91
C ALA A 235 24.38 11.93 -13.76
N GLY A 236 24.21 13.14 -13.22
CA GLY A 236 24.03 14.34 -14.03
C GLY A 236 22.64 14.95 -13.98
N TRP A 237 22.38 15.76 -12.95
CA TRP A 237 21.35 16.82 -12.98
C TRP A 237 21.79 18.15 -12.34
N PHE A 238 23.09 18.36 -12.11
CA PHE A 238 23.61 19.71 -11.87
C PHE A 238 23.94 20.38 -13.19
N ARG A 239 22.92 20.94 -13.85
CA ARG A 239 23.11 21.94 -14.91
C ARG A 239 23.16 23.32 -14.26
N SER A 240 24.38 23.83 -14.17
CA SER A 240 24.71 25.18 -13.72
C SER A 240 23.97 26.24 -14.54
N LYS A 241 23.32 27.19 -13.87
CA LYS A 241 22.81 28.43 -14.48
C LYS A 241 23.90 29.49 -14.40
N LYS A 242 24.23 30.08 -15.53
CA LYS A 242 24.84 31.41 -15.65
C LYS A 242 23.75 32.37 -16.09
#